data_AF-A0A7Y3ERQ2-F1
#
_entry.id   AF-A0A7Y3ERQ2-F1
#
_cell.length_a   1.000
_cell.length_b   1.000
_cell.length_c   1.000
_cell.angle_alpha   90.00
_cell.angle_beta   90.00
_cell.angle_gamma   90.00
#
_symmetry.space_group_name_H-M   'P 1'
#
loop_
_entity.id
_entity.type
_entity.pdbx_description
1 polymer ?
#
loop_
_entity_poly.entity_id
_entity_poly.type
_entity_poly.pdbx_seq_one_letter_code
_entity_poly.pdbx_strand_id
1 'polypeptide(L)'
;GDCIPGNSYPTENIPLGNDPGQYDLVIKIGSNIENTGLIELSTEKMSLSMNESSGITLAENQIFDVPDGITWGYLDNRVAGTTDLTSVAGIIQQEIEMINGMNEGNYGYFVIGDLHSVEIKDAGPAVTSMLLDVRDLAKWQRLKELLAEFEGKFPDIQYEFTRWDGLQVWN
;
A
#
# COMPACT_ATOMS: atom_id res chain seq x y z
N GLY A 1 7.37 -35.20 -3.06
CA GLY A 1 6.80 -34.04 -2.34
C GLY A 1 5.67 -33.56 -3.19
N ASP A 2 4.45 -33.60 -2.65
CA ASP A 2 3.25 -33.25 -3.40
C ASP A 2 3.20 -31.73 -3.58
N CYS A 3 3.24 -31.27 -4.83
CA CYS A 3 2.99 -29.87 -5.15
C CYS A 3 1.52 -29.57 -4.86
N ILE A 4 1.26 -28.61 -3.97
CA ILE A 4 -0.09 -28.05 -3.81
C ILE A 4 -0.38 -27.25 -5.09
N PRO A 5 -1.45 -27.57 -5.83
CA PRO A 5 -1.82 -26.79 -7.02
C PRO A 5 -2.15 -25.35 -6.60
N GLY A 6 -1.41 -24.39 -7.17
CA GLY A 6 -1.76 -22.98 -7.08
C GLY A 6 -2.66 -22.59 -8.26
N ASN A 7 -3.56 -21.63 -8.05
CA ASN A 7 -4.23 -20.97 -9.16
C ASN A 7 -3.29 -19.91 -9.73
N SER A 8 -2.99 -19.97 -11.03
CA SER A 8 -2.33 -18.86 -11.74
C SER A 8 -3.34 -18.17 -12.64
N TYR A 9 -3.48 -16.86 -12.50
CA TYR A 9 -4.28 -16.04 -13.40
C TYR A 9 -3.40 -15.53 -14.55
N PRO A 10 -3.93 -15.37 -15.77
CA PRO A 10 -3.20 -14.67 -16.83
C PRO A 10 -2.85 -13.25 -16.36
N THR A 11 -1.59 -12.85 -16.50
CA THR A 11 -1.09 -11.53 -16.13
C THR A 11 -0.53 -10.84 -17.35
N GLU A 12 -0.92 -9.59 -17.54
CA GLU A 12 -0.41 -8.73 -18.59
C GLU A 12 -0.08 -7.36 -17.99
N ASN A 13 1.13 -6.87 -18.24
CA ASN A 13 1.59 -5.56 -17.80
C ASN A 13 1.46 -4.59 -18.97
N ILE A 14 0.58 -3.60 -18.81
CA ILE A 14 0.34 -2.59 -19.84
C ILE A 14 1.09 -1.32 -19.42
N PRO A 15 2.10 -0.86 -20.19
CA PRO A 15 2.72 0.42 -19.92
C PRO A 15 1.72 1.53 -20.25
N LEU A 16 1.23 2.21 -19.21
CA LEU A 16 0.47 3.44 -19.34
C LEU A 16 1.43 4.61 -19.11
N GLY A 17 1.25 5.70 -19.87
CA GLY A 17 1.93 6.96 -19.58
C GLY A 17 1.38 7.58 -18.29
N ASN A 18 2.08 8.59 -17.77
CA ASN A 18 1.62 9.36 -16.60
C ASN A 18 0.79 10.59 -16.99
N ASP A 19 0.50 10.77 -18.28
CA ASP A 19 -0.21 11.94 -18.76
C ASP A 19 -1.71 11.82 -18.41
N PRO A 20 -2.28 12.80 -17.69
CA PRO A 20 -3.71 12.82 -17.40
C PRO A 20 -4.52 12.77 -18.68
N GLY A 21 -5.58 11.97 -18.68
CA GLY A 21 -6.40 11.75 -19.87
C GLY A 21 -7.28 10.53 -19.78
N GLN A 22 -8.02 10.29 -20.86
CA GLN A 22 -8.88 9.13 -21.02
C GLN A 22 -8.32 8.23 -22.11
N TYR A 23 -8.29 6.94 -21.82
CA TYR A 23 -7.73 5.91 -22.67
C TYR A 23 -8.78 4.82 -22.87
N ASP A 24 -9.01 4.42 -24.12
CA ASP A 24 -9.88 3.31 -24.44
C ASP A 24 -9.25 2.00 -23.94
N LEU A 25 -10.04 1.22 -23.20
CA LEU A 25 -9.66 -0.10 -22.72
C LEU A 25 -10.43 -1.17 -23.49
N VAL A 26 -9.71 -2.17 -24.00
CA VAL A 26 -10.30 -3.35 -24.63
C VAL A 26 -9.67 -4.59 -24.02
N ILE A 27 -10.49 -5.40 -23.33
CA ILE A 27 -10.06 -6.67 -22.74
C ILE A 27 -10.63 -7.81 -23.58
N LYS A 28 -9.76 -8.65 -24.13
CA LYS A 28 -10.13 -9.83 -24.93
C LYS A 28 -9.82 -11.11 -24.16
N ILE A 29 -10.85 -11.92 -23.94
CA ILE A 29 -10.71 -13.25 -23.31
C ILE A 29 -10.96 -14.31 -24.38
N GLY A 30 -9.87 -14.92 -24.87
CA GLY A 30 -9.91 -15.82 -26.00
C GLY A 30 -10.37 -15.10 -27.29
N SER A 31 -11.14 -15.79 -28.13
CA SER A 31 -11.63 -15.25 -29.41
C SER A 31 -13.05 -14.67 -29.35
N ASN A 32 -13.79 -14.89 -28.25
CA ASN A 32 -15.25 -14.74 -28.24
C ASN A 32 -15.77 -13.70 -27.24
N ILE A 33 -14.95 -13.30 -26.26
CA ILE A 33 -15.33 -12.33 -25.25
C ILE A 33 -14.46 -11.10 -25.45
N GLU A 34 -15.09 -9.98 -25.76
CA GLU A 34 -14.48 -8.66 -25.86
C GLU A 34 -15.26 -7.74 -24.94
N ASN A 35 -14.56 -7.08 -24.03
CA ASN A 35 -15.16 -6.08 -23.14
C ASN A 35 -14.46 -4.75 -23.39
N THR A 36 -15.26 -3.69 -23.53
CA THR A 36 -14.74 -2.33 -23.75
C THR A 36 -14.98 -1.47 -22.52
N GLY A 37 -14.13 -0.47 -22.33
CA GLY A 37 -14.16 0.41 -21.18
C GLY A 37 -13.26 1.63 -21.35
N LEU A 38 -13.08 2.36 -20.27
CA LEU A 38 -12.24 3.55 -20.21
C LEU A 38 -11.33 3.48 -18.99
N ILE A 39 -10.06 3.84 -19.18
CA ILE A 39 -9.15 4.22 -18.11
C ILE A 39 -9.08 5.74 -18.09
N GLU A 40 -9.33 6.32 -16.93
CA GLU A 40 -9.16 7.75 -16.67
C GLU A 40 -7.98 7.94 -15.72
N LEU A 41 -6.96 8.65 -16.20
CA LEU A 41 -5.80 9.07 -15.42
C LEU A 41 -5.97 10.54 -15.02
N SER A 42 -5.90 10.80 -13.72
CA SER A 42 -5.77 12.15 -13.18
C SER A 42 -4.44 12.29 -12.44
N THR A 43 -4.21 13.44 -11.81
CA THR A 43 -3.05 13.67 -10.93
C THR A 43 -3.19 13.05 -9.55
N GLU A 44 -4.35 12.46 -9.23
CA GLU A 44 -4.67 11.94 -7.89
C GLU A 44 -5.03 10.46 -7.90
N LYS A 45 -5.47 9.93 -9.04
CA LYS A 45 -5.93 8.55 -9.15
C LYS A 45 -5.98 8.07 -10.59
N MET A 46 -5.93 6.74 -10.72
CA MET A 46 -6.37 5.99 -11.89
C MET A 46 -7.76 5.41 -11.60
N SER A 47 -8.69 5.57 -12.55
CA SER A 47 -10.02 4.96 -12.50
C SER A 47 -10.26 4.11 -13.74
N LEU A 48 -10.88 2.96 -13.57
CA LEU A 48 -11.25 2.04 -14.64
C LEU A 48 -12.77 1.87 -14.64
N SER A 49 -13.37 1.99 -15.82
CA SER A 49 -14.79 1.75 -16.03
C SER A 49 -14.97 0.82 -17.22
N MET A 50 -16.00 -0.03 -17.16
CA MET A 50 -16.32 -0.98 -18.23
C MET A 50 -17.72 -0.68 -18.74
N ASN A 51 -17.89 -0.62 -20.06
CA ASN A 51 -19.21 -0.50 -20.70
C ASN A 51 -19.94 -1.85 -20.65
N GLU A 52 -19.18 -2.93 -20.80
CA GLU A 52 -19.64 -4.32 -20.75
C GLU A 52 -18.69 -5.12 -19.85
N SER A 53 -19.23 -5.98 -18.98
CA SER A 53 -18.48 -6.81 -18.04
C SER A 53 -18.75 -8.31 -18.23
N SER A 54 -19.02 -8.72 -19.47
CA SER A 54 -19.29 -10.10 -19.85
C SER A 54 -18.11 -11.01 -19.47
N GLY A 55 -18.31 -11.84 -18.45
CA GLY A 55 -17.30 -12.78 -17.97
C GLY A 55 -16.13 -12.15 -17.20
N ILE A 56 -16.23 -10.87 -16.82
CA ILE A 56 -15.21 -10.15 -16.03
C ILE A 56 -15.86 -9.53 -14.79
N THR A 57 -15.17 -9.61 -13.67
CA THR A 57 -15.49 -8.82 -12.48
C THR A 57 -14.25 -8.03 -12.09
N LEU A 58 -14.42 -6.72 -11.94
CA LEU A 58 -13.36 -5.85 -11.41
C LEU A 58 -13.35 -5.99 -9.90
N ALA A 59 -12.23 -6.44 -9.35
CA ALA A 59 -12.03 -6.44 -7.90
C ALA A 59 -11.90 -5.01 -7.37
N GLU A 60 -11.15 -4.18 -8.09
CA GLU A 60 -10.90 -2.77 -7.81
C GLU A 60 -11.06 -1.99 -9.10
N ASN A 61 -11.75 -0.85 -9.03
CA ASN A 61 -11.97 0.02 -10.18
C ASN A 61 -11.26 1.38 -10.03
N GLN A 62 -10.62 1.63 -8.88
CA GLN A 62 -9.89 2.86 -8.62
C GLN A 62 -8.63 2.56 -7.81
N ILE A 63 -7.55 3.26 -8.15
CA ILE A 63 -6.30 3.28 -7.39
C ILE A 63 -5.91 4.74 -7.23
N PHE A 64 -5.72 5.19 -5.99
CA PHE A 64 -5.21 6.52 -5.67
C PHE A 64 -3.69 6.55 -5.76
N ASP A 65 -3.15 7.68 -6.19
CA ASP A 65 -1.72 7.94 -6.13
C ASP A 65 -1.31 8.20 -4.68
N VAL A 66 -0.14 7.68 -4.30
CA VAL A 66 0.44 8.00 -2.98
C VAL A 66 1.01 9.42 -3.02
N PRO A 67 0.51 10.36 -2.20
CA PRO A 67 1.05 11.71 -2.16
C PRO A 67 2.55 11.74 -1.83
N ASP A 68 3.25 12.68 -2.46
CA ASP A 68 4.64 12.98 -2.11
C ASP A 68 4.77 13.29 -0.62
N GLY A 69 5.79 12.70 -0.01
CA GLY A 69 6.07 12.91 1.41
C GLY A 69 5.51 11.86 2.35
N ILE A 70 4.67 10.95 1.85
CA ILE A 70 4.08 9.91 2.69
C ILE A 70 5.04 8.75 2.82
N THR A 71 5.17 8.26 4.04
CA THR A 71 5.71 6.94 4.33
C THR A 71 4.60 6.04 4.83
N TRP A 72 4.57 4.81 4.33
CA TRP A 72 3.72 3.75 4.84
C TRP A 72 4.57 2.62 5.36
N GLY A 73 4.02 1.86 6.30
CA GLY A 73 4.73 0.73 6.86
C GLY A 73 3.99 0.13 8.03
N TYR A 74 4.66 -0.81 8.68
CA TYR A 74 4.10 -1.49 9.83
C TYR A 74 5.18 -1.86 10.85
N LEU A 75 4.73 -2.02 12.08
CA LEU A 75 5.46 -2.67 13.16
C LEU A 75 4.86 -4.06 13.41
N ASP A 76 5.71 -5.03 13.68
CA ASP A 76 5.37 -6.41 13.93
C ASP A 76 6.16 -6.94 15.15
N ASN A 77 5.54 -7.80 15.95
CA ASN A 77 6.15 -8.46 17.10
C ASN A 77 5.84 -9.96 17.14
N ARG A 78 5.25 -10.55 16.07
CA ARG A 78 4.71 -11.91 16.06
C ARG A 78 5.76 -13.00 16.34
N VAL A 79 7.04 -12.69 16.18
CA VAL A 79 8.15 -13.64 16.42
C VAL A 79 8.29 -13.99 17.91
N ALA A 80 8.03 -13.05 18.84
CA ALA A 80 8.11 -13.32 20.28
C ALA A 80 6.93 -12.81 21.12
N GLY A 81 6.11 -11.89 20.61
CA GLY A 81 4.83 -11.48 21.18
C GLY A 81 4.90 -10.68 22.50
N THR A 82 6.08 -10.26 22.95
CA THR A 82 6.28 -9.59 24.25
C THR A 82 6.34 -8.06 24.15
N THR A 83 6.55 -7.51 22.96
CA THR A 83 6.72 -6.07 22.75
C THR A 83 5.37 -5.36 22.65
N ASP A 84 5.16 -4.31 23.43
CA ASP A 84 3.97 -3.46 23.30
C ASP A 84 4.11 -2.52 22.09
N LEU A 85 3.60 -2.95 20.93
CA LEU A 85 3.60 -2.17 19.70
C LEU A 85 2.83 -0.85 19.84
N THR A 86 1.85 -0.77 20.75
CA THR A 86 1.07 0.46 20.99
C THR A 86 1.97 1.54 21.57
N SER A 87 2.82 1.20 22.53
CA SER A 87 3.78 2.13 23.13
C SER A 87 4.83 2.58 22.10
N VAL A 88 5.33 1.66 21.29
CA VAL A 88 6.31 1.99 20.23
C VAL A 88 5.69 2.95 19.20
N ALA A 89 4.51 2.61 18.68
CA ALA A 89 3.77 3.47 17.76
C ALA A 89 3.50 4.84 18.39
N GLY A 90 3.08 4.90 19.65
CA GLY A 90 2.83 6.15 20.36
C GLY A 90 4.05 7.07 20.46
N ILE A 91 5.26 6.52 20.62
CA ILE A 91 6.50 7.31 20.61
C ILE A 91 6.79 7.86 19.21
N ILE A 92 6.65 7.02 18.18
CA ILE A 92 6.82 7.48 16.79
C ILE A 92 5.83 8.61 16.48
N GLN A 93 4.57 8.48 16.89
CA GLN A 93 3.53 9.49 16.66
C GLN A 93 3.78 10.83 17.37
N GLN A 94 4.52 10.83 18.48
CA GLN A 94 4.89 12.06 19.19
C GLN A 94 6.00 12.84 18.47
N GLU A 95 6.87 12.13 17.76
CA GLU A 95 8.04 12.68 17.08
C GLU A 95 7.78 12.93 15.59
N ILE A 96 6.86 12.17 15.00
CA ILE A 96 6.54 12.15 13.58
C ILE A 96 5.03 12.19 13.42
N GLU A 97 4.57 13.21 12.70
CA GLU A 97 3.16 13.44 12.43
C GLU A 97 2.54 12.29 11.63
N MET A 98 1.41 11.78 12.13
CA MET A 98 0.59 10.80 11.41
C MET A 98 -0.27 11.51 10.37
N ILE A 99 -0.42 10.87 9.21
CA ILE A 99 -1.37 11.33 8.20
C ILE A 99 -2.77 10.86 8.58
N ASN A 100 -3.71 11.81 8.76
CA ASN A 100 -5.10 11.54 9.11
C ASN A 100 -6.12 12.11 8.10
N GLY A 101 -5.69 12.44 6.88
CA GLY A 101 -6.53 13.15 5.89
C GLY A 101 -6.51 12.52 4.50
N MET A 102 -6.20 11.23 4.40
CA MET A 102 -6.25 10.52 3.13
C MET A 102 -7.65 10.08 2.80
N ASN A 103 -8.00 10.10 1.51
CA ASN A 103 -9.26 9.57 1.04
C ASN A 103 -9.31 8.06 1.27
N GLU A 104 -10.47 7.55 1.67
CA GLU A 104 -10.73 6.11 1.72
C GLU A 104 -10.53 5.49 0.32
N GLY A 105 -9.88 4.33 0.26
CA GLY A 105 -9.60 3.63 -0.99
C GLY A 105 -8.24 2.93 -1.04
N ASN A 106 -7.97 2.31 -2.18
CA ASN A 106 -6.76 1.55 -2.47
C ASN A 106 -5.67 2.45 -3.08
N TYR A 107 -4.47 2.42 -2.51
CA TYR A 107 -3.31 3.20 -2.96
C TYR A 107 -2.22 2.32 -3.59
N GLY A 108 -2.59 1.12 -4.05
CA GLY A 108 -1.67 0.15 -4.62
C GLY A 108 -0.92 -0.66 -3.56
N TYR A 109 -0.32 -0.01 -2.56
CA TYR A 109 0.48 -0.65 -1.50
C TYR A 109 -0.27 -0.84 -0.18
N PHE A 110 -1.27 -0.01 0.06
CA PHE A 110 -2.10 -0.06 1.26
C PHE A 110 -3.52 0.39 0.92
N VAL A 111 -4.45 0.11 1.83
CA VAL A 111 -5.85 0.50 1.75
C VAL A 111 -6.20 1.37 2.95
N ILE A 112 -6.90 2.46 2.69
CA ILE A 112 -7.54 3.28 3.71
C ILE A 112 -9.00 2.87 3.78
N GLY A 113 -9.36 2.19 4.87
CA GLY A 113 -10.73 1.80 5.15
C GLY A 113 -11.47 2.85 5.99
N ASP A 114 -12.69 2.51 6.36
CA ASP A 114 -13.55 3.31 7.22
C ASP A 114 -12.80 3.80 8.47
N LEU A 115 -13.16 5.01 8.92
CA LEU A 115 -12.57 5.65 10.11
C LEU A 115 -11.04 5.85 10.02
N HIS A 116 -10.48 5.92 8.81
CA HIS A 116 -9.05 6.04 8.53
C HIS A 116 -8.21 4.85 9.02
N SER A 117 -8.81 3.66 9.04
CA SER A 117 -8.04 2.42 9.27
C SER A 117 -7.07 2.17 8.12
N VAL A 118 -5.85 1.74 8.44
CA VAL A 118 -4.78 1.50 7.45
C VAL A 118 -4.47 0.00 7.39
N GLU A 119 -4.60 -0.58 6.21
CA GLU A 119 -4.18 -1.95 5.91
C GLU A 119 -3.01 -1.92 4.93
N ILE A 120 -1.82 -2.36 5.36
CA ILE A 120 -0.67 -2.54 4.47
C ILE A 120 -0.77 -3.91 3.80
N LYS A 121 -0.66 -3.97 2.47
CA LYS A 121 -0.66 -5.24 1.75
C LYS A 121 0.52 -6.11 2.20
N ASP A 122 0.27 -7.42 2.30
CA ASP A 122 1.26 -8.45 2.67
C ASP A 122 1.84 -8.39 4.09
N ALA A 123 1.53 -7.38 4.90
CA ALA A 123 2.01 -7.30 6.29
C ALA A 123 1.44 -8.43 7.20
N GLY A 124 0.32 -9.04 6.77
CA GLY A 124 -0.36 -10.12 7.48
C GLY A 124 -1.17 -9.64 8.69
N PRO A 125 -1.89 -10.54 9.37
CA PRO A 125 -2.76 -10.17 10.48
C PRO A 125 -1.94 -9.72 11.69
N ALA A 126 -2.51 -8.78 12.47
CA ALA A 126 -2.00 -8.31 13.78
C ALA A 126 -0.71 -7.46 13.77
N VAL A 127 -0.42 -6.77 12.67
CA VAL A 127 0.60 -5.71 12.65
C VAL A 127 0.01 -4.36 13.09
N THR A 128 0.88 -3.42 13.49
CA THR A 128 0.49 -2.02 13.67
C THR A 128 0.88 -1.23 12.42
N SER A 129 -0.07 -1.03 11.52
CA SER A 129 0.08 -0.20 10.30
C SER A 129 0.22 1.27 10.65
N MET A 130 1.04 2.00 9.89
CA MET A 130 1.27 3.42 10.10
C MET A 130 1.40 4.17 8.78
N LEU A 131 0.90 5.41 8.78
CA LEU A 131 1.14 6.41 7.73
C LEU A 131 1.73 7.66 8.35
N LEU A 132 2.91 8.04 7.87
CA LEU A 132 3.75 9.10 8.45
C LEU A 132 3.99 10.19 7.42
N ASP A 133 3.92 11.44 7.86
CA ASP A 133 4.38 12.59 7.07
C ASP A 133 5.89 12.80 7.27
N VAL A 134 6.66 12.41 6.25
CA VAL A 134 8.11 12.54 6.22
C VAL A 134 8.59 13.42 5.07
N ARG A 135 7.78 14.41 4.65
CA ARG A 135 8.19 15.45 3.69
C ARG A 135 9.49 16.15 4.12
N ASP A 136 9.67 16.28 5.42
CA ASP A 136 10.93 16.70 6.02
C ASP A 136 11.90 15.50 6.13
N LEU A 137 13.04 15.59 5.43
CA LEU A 137 14.09 14.58 5.48
C LEU A 137 14.61 14.33 6.91
N ALA A 138 14.54 15.32 7.80
CA ALA A 138 14.89 15.15 9.20
C ALA A 138 13.93 14.18 9.91
N LYS A 139 12.64 14.18 9.56
CA LYS A 139 11.65 13.21 10.10
C LYS A 139 11.95 11.79 9.61
N TRP A 140 12.32 11.62 8.35
CA TRP A 140 12.74 10.29 7.84
C TRP A 140 13.99 9.78 8.55
N GLN A 141 14.98 10.65 8.76
CA GLN A 141 16.17 10.30 9.51
C GLN A 141 15.84 9.98 10.98
N ARG A 142 14.95 10.76 11.60
CA ARG A 142 14.47 10.50 12.97
C ARG A 142 13.74 9.17 13.08
N LEU A 143 12.93 8.79 12.08
CA LEU A 143 12.27 7.47 12.05
C LEU A 143 13.31 6.35 12.12
N LYS A 144 14.36 6.42 11.29
CA LYS A 144 15.44 5.41 11.28
C LYS A 144 16.15 5.32 12.63
N GLU A 145 16.41 6.45 13.27
CA GLU A 145 17.03 6.50 14.59
C GLU A 145 16.13 5.88 15.66
N LEU A 146 14.83 6.22 15.67
CA LEU A 146 13.86 5.63 16.57
C LEU A 146 13.78 4.11 16.40
N LEU A 147 13.71 3.64 15.15
CA LEU A 147 13.66 2.20 14.85
C LEU A 147 14.92 1.48 15.34
N ALA A 148 16.11 2.04 15.11
CA ALA A 148 17.36 1.49 15.63
C ALA A 148 17.43 1.50 17.18
N GLU A 149 16.90 2.54 17.82
CA GLU A 149 16.75 2.56 19.28
C GLU A 149 15.81 1.46 19.78
N PHE A 150 14.73 1.20 19.05
CA PHE A 150 13.77 0.16 19.39
C PHE A 150 14.33 -1.24 19.19
N GLU A 151 15.13 -1.50 18.15
CA GLU A 151 15.85 -2.78 18.00
C GLU A 151 16.71 -3.11 19.22
N GLY A 152 17.39 -2.11 19.78
CA GLY A 152 18.21 -2.29 20.98
C GLY A 152 17.40 -2.55 22.26
N LYS A 153 16.15 -2.06 22.32
CA LYS A 153 15.26 -2.19 23.49
C LYS A 153 14.31 -3.38 23.40
N PHE A 154 13.89 -3.71 22.18
CA PHE A 154 12.88 -4.68 21.81
C PHE A 154 13.47 -5.59 20.73
N PRO A 155 14.25 -6.61 21.10
CA PRO A 155 14.97 -7.45 20.13
C PRO A 155 14.03 -8.23 19.19
N ASP A 156 12.75 -8.33 19.56
CA ASP A 156 11.74 -9.07 18.82
C ASP A 156 10.89 -8.18 17.91
N ILE A 157 11.18 -6.86 17.86
CA ILE A 157 10.49 -5.95 16.96
C ILE A 157 10.97 -6.19 15.52
N GLN A 158 10.00 -6.29 14.63
CA GLN A 158 10.18 -6.35 13.20
C GLN A 158 9.44 -5.16 12.60
N TYR A 159 9.94 -4.62 11.51
CA TYR A 159 9.28 -3.48 10.89
C TYR A 159 9.65 -3.37 9.41
N GLU A 160 8.76 -2.74 8.66
CA GLU A 160 9.01 -2.35 7.29
C GLU A 160 8.36 -1.00 7.04
N PHE A 161 9.14 -0.04 6.56
CA PHE A 161 8.64 1.27 6.14
C PHE A 161 9.18 1.63 4.77
N THR A 162 8.29 2.08 3.89
CA THR A 162 8.60 2.54 2.54
C THR A 162 8.20 4.00 2.40
N ARG A 163 9.10 4.79 1.83
CA ARG A 163 8.90 6.20 1.50
C ARG A 163 8.24 6.35 0.13
N TRP A 164 7.56 7.47 -0.12
CA TRP A 164 6.88 7.77 -1.39
C TRP A 164 7.73 7.57 -2.65
N ASP A 165 9.06 7.69 -2.56
CA ASP A 165 10.00 7.47 -3.66
C ASP A 165 10.57 6.04 -3.73
N GLY A 166 10.03 5.12 -2.93
CA GLY A 166 10.43 3.71 -2.90
C GLY A 166 11.62 3.40 -2.00
N LEU A 167 12.18 4.36 -1.25
CA LEU A 167 13.22 4.05 -0.27
C LEU A 167 12.65 3.29 0.93
N GLN A 168 13.34 2.22 1.32
CA GLN A 168 12.87 1.33 2.39
C GLN A 168 13.81 1.32 3.60
N VAL A 169 13.25 1.05 4.77
CA VAL A 169 13.95 0.63 5.98
C VAL A 169 13.20 -0.55 6.58
N TRP A 170 13.91 -1.62 6.92
CA TRP A 170 13.33 -2.87 7.37
C TRP A 170 14.31 -3.66 8.24
N ASN A 171 13.77 -4.45 9.16
CA ASN A 171 14.49 -5.40 10.03
C ASN A 171 13.56 -6.53 10.48
#